data_AF-A0A840KG03-F1
#
_entry.id   AF-A0A840KG03-F1
#
_cell.length_a   1.000
_cell.length_b   1.000
_cell.length_c   1.000
_cell.angle_alpha   90.00
_cell.angle_beta   90.00
_cell.angle_gamma   90.00
#
_symmetry.space_group_name_H-M   'P 1'
#
loop_
_entity.id
_entity.type
_entity.pdbx_description
1 polymer ?
#
loop_
_entity_poly.entity_id
_entity_poly.type
_entity_poly.pdbx_seq_one_letter_code
_entity_poly.pdbx_strand_id
1 'polypeptide(L)'
;METYNKETTAYRKASKRVKELKGFYGNLTSYCLVIPFLLVLNLITSADHLWFYWPMLGWGIGLAVHALNVFGIGKEWEERKIRELMEKEEGKKPVNF
;
A
#
# COMPACT_ATOMS: atom_id res chain seq x y z
N MET A 1 -4.11 24.82 24.48
CA MET A 1 -4.28 23.34 24.54
C MET A 1 -4.47 22.68 23.16
N GLU A 2 -4.82 23.39 22.08
CA GLU A 2 -4.97 22.79 20.74
C GLU A 2 -3.66 22.40 20.03
N THR A 3 -2.55 23.07 20.32
CA THR A 3 -1.26 22.82 19.65
C THR A 3 -0.64 21.46 20.01
N TYR A 4 -0.75 21.04 21.28
CA TYR A 4 -0.26 19.74 21.75
C TYR A 4 -0.96 18.55 21.06
N ASN A 5 -2.26 18.68 20.76
CA ASN A 5 -3.05 17.62 20.11
C ASN A 5 -2.75 17.54 18.59
N LYS A 6 -2.50 18.68 17.92
CA LYS A 6 -2.08 18.70 16.51
C LYS A 6 -0.68 18.11 16.30
N GLU A 7 0.29 18.44 17.16
CA GLU A 7 1.63 17.85 17.08
C GLU A 7 1.60 16.34 17.36
N THR A 8 0.90 15.89 18.40
CA THR A 8 0.78 14.45 18.69
C THR A 8 0.05 13.70 17.58
N THR A 9 -0.99 14.26 16.96
CA THR A 9 -1.68 13.60 15.83
C THR A 9 -0.82 13.55 14.57
N ALA A 10 -0.12 14.63 14.22
CA ALA A 10 0.81 14.64 13.08
C ALA A 10 1.99 13.67 13.29
N TYR A 11 2.60 13.67 14.48
CA TYR A 11 3.68 12.77 14.85
C TYR A 11 3.24 11.31 14.86
N ARG A 12 2.02 11.02 15.33
CA ARG A 12 1.45 9.67 15.32
C ARG A 12 1.12 9.19 13.91
N LYS A 13 0.69 10.10 13.02
CA LYS A 13 0.43 9.80 11.59
C LYS A 13 1.74 9.48 10.85
N ALA A 14 2.79 10.28 11.09
CA ALA A 14 4.13 10.04 10.54
C ALA A 14 4.75 8.73 11.08
N SER A 15 4.69 8.50 12.39
CA SER A 15 5.22 7.28 13.02
C SER A 15 4.52 6.02 12.52
N LYS A 16 3.21 6.09 12.28
CA LYS A 16 2.43 4.97 11.75
C LYS A 16 2.87 4.63 10.31
N ARG A 17 3.08 5.64 9.47
CA ARG A 17 3.63 5.46 8.10
C ARG A 17 5.01 4.81 8.11
N VAL A 18 5.92 5.26 8.99
CA VAL A 18 7.26 4.67 9.10
C VAL A 18 7.19 3.21 9.55
N LYS A 19 6.28 2.87 10.48
CA LYS A 19 6.10 1.49 10.96
C LYS A 19 5.57 0.56 9.86
N GLU A 20 4.62 1.04 9.07
CA GLU A 20 4.10 0.33 7.89
C GLU A 20 5.18 0.16 6.82
N LEU A 21 5.97 1.21 6.55
CA LEU A 21 7.12 1.18 5.63
C LEU A 21 8.16 0.14 6.07
N LYS A 22 8.48 0.08 7.37
CA LYS A 22 9.44 -0.89 7.91
C LYS A 22 8.93 -2.34 7.77
N GLY A 23 7.63 -2.57 7.99
CA GLY A 23 7.00 -3.87 7.77
C GLY A 23 6.98 -4.28 6.29
N PHE A 24 6.74 -3.32 5.40
CA PHE A 24 6.81 -3.52 3.95
C PHE A 24 8.22 -3.91 3.50
N TYR A 25 9.25 -3.16 3.89
CA TYR A 25 10.64 -3.44 3.52
C TYR A 25 11.11 -4.81 4.01
N GLY A 26 10.66 -5.25 5.20
CA GLY A 26 10.93 -6.60 5.68
C GLY A 26 10.38 -7.67 4.74
N ASN A 27 9.10 -7.56 4.35
CA ASN A 27 8.48 -8.49 3.41
C ASN A 27 9.10 -8.42 2.02
N LEU A 28 9.43 -7.22 1.52
CA LEU A 28 10.07 -7.02 0.22
C LEU A 28 11.46 -7.66 0.17
N THR A 29 12.25 -7.50 1.25
CA THR A 29 13.57 -8.12 1.36
C THR A 29 13.45 -9.64 1.34
N SER A 30 12.54 -10.20 2.13
CA SER A 30 12.26 -11.64 2.12
C SER A 30 11.84 -12.12 0.73
N TYR A 31 10.97 -11.39 0.03
CA TYR A 31 10.57 -11.72 -1.33
C TYR A 31 11.75 -11.70 -2.31
N CYS A 32 12.60 -10.68 -2.26
CA CYS A 32 13.80 -10.60 -3.08
C CYS A 32 14.83 -11.71 -2.80
N LEU A 33 14.82 -12.34 -1.62
CA LEU A 33 15.71 -13.47 -1.31
C LEU A 33 15.05 -14.81 -1.66
N VAL A 34 13.77 -14.98 -1.33
CA VAL A 34 13.03 -16.23 -1.51
C VAL A 34 12.73 -16.50 -2.99
N ILE A 35 12.36 -15.49 -3.77
CA ILE A 35 12.00 -15.70 -5.18
C ILE A 35 13.19 -16.16 -6.03
N PRO A 36 14.40 -15.57 -5.95
CA PRO A 36 15.57 -16.10 -6.65
C PRO A 36 15.98 -17.47 -6.15
N PHE A 37 15.88 -17.73 -4.84
CA PHE A 37 16.15 -19.04 -4.27
C PHE A 37 15.21 -20.12 -4.86
N LEU A 38 13.91 -19.82 -4.94
CA LEU A 38 12.92 -20.69 -5.57
C LEU A 38 13.16 -20.86 -7.07
N LEU A 39 13.55 -19.79 -7.77
CA LEU A 39 13.91 -19.84 -9.19
C LEU A 39 15.08 -20.79 -9.42
N VAL A 40 16.15 -20.68 -8.62
CA VAL A 40 17.32 -21.57 -8.71
C VAL A 40 16.93 -23.02 -8.41
N LEU A 41 16.15 -23.27 -7.34
CA LEU A 41 15.65 -24.60 -7.02
C LEU A 41 14.78 -25.18 -8.14
N ASN A 42 13.94 -24.36 -8.74
CA ASN A 42 13.08 -24.75 -9.85
C ASN A 42 13.90 -25.17 -11.08
N LEU A 43 14.93 -24.38 -11.44
CA LEU A 43 15.84 -24.73 -12.54
C LEU A 43 16.61 -26.03 -12.28
N ILE A 44 16.99 -26.31 -11.02
CA ILE A 44 17.70 -27.54 -10.65
C ILE A 44 16.78 -28.77 -10.64
N THR A 45 15.55 -28.61 -10.15
CA THR A 45 14.66 -29.74 -9.86
C THR A 45 13.75 -30.08 -11.02
N SER A 46 13.26 -29.07 -11.76
CA SER A 46 12.23 -29.23 -12.78
C SER A 46 12.25 -28.04 -13.75
N ALA A 47 13.27 -27.97 -14.61
CA ALA A 47 13.39 -26.92 -15.62
C ALA A 47 12.18 -26.89 -16.59
N ASP A 48 11.48 -28.02 -16.74
CA ASP A 48 10.30 -28.18 -17.60
C ASP A 48 8.99 -27.68 -16.95
N HIS A 49 9.00 -27.37 -15.65
CA HIS A 49 7.83 -26.89 -14.93
C HIS A 49 8.19 -25.74 -14.00
N LEU A 50 7.95 -24.52 -14.48
CA LEU A 50 8.26 -23.26 -13.81
C LEU A 50 7.26 -22.95 -12.67
N TRP A 51 7.18 -23.81 -11.66
CA TRP A 51 6.25 -23.66 -10.54
C TRP A 51 6.52 -22.44 -9.67
N PHE A 52 7.73 -21.85 -9.76
CA PHE A 52 8.11 -20.66 -8.98
C PHE A 52 7.23 -19.43 -9.26
N TYR A 53 6.55 -19.37 -10.42
CA TYR A 53 5.61 -18.30 -10.75
C TYR A 53 4.41 -18.25 -9.80
N TRP A 54 3.97 -19.38 -9.25
CA TRP A 54 2.84 -19.41 -8.32
C TRP A 54 3.14 -18.65 -7.00
N PRO A 55 4.22 -18.98 -6.26
CA PRO A 55 4.64 -18.19 -5.11
C PRO A 55 4.97 -16.74 -5.50
N MET A 56 5.64 -16.53 -6.63
CA MET A 56 5.96 -15.18 -7.11
C MET A 56 4.71 -14.32 -7.28
N LEU A 57 3.71 -14.80 -8.03
CA LEU A 57 2.50 -14.04 -8.31
C LEU A 57 1.63 -13.89 -7.06
N GLY A 58 1.41 -14.97 -6.30
CA GLY A 58 0.59 -14.92 -5.09
C GLY A 58 1.14 -13.96 -4.04
N TRP A 59 2.44 -14.03 -3.76
CA TRP A 59 3.09 -13.16 -2.79
C TRP A 59 3.37 -11.76 -3.35
N GLY A 60 3.68 -11.67 -4.65
CA GLY A 60 3.92 -10.43 -5.37
C GLY A 60 2.69 -9.51 -5.41
N ILE A 61 1.49 -10.07 -5.58
CA ILE A 61 0.23 -9.30 -5.49
C ILE A 61 0.05 -8.71 -4.09
N GLY A 62 0.28 -9.50 -3.03
CA GLY A 62 0.19 -9.01 -1.66
C GLY A 62 1.19 -7.88 -1.37
N LEU A 63 2.41 -8.02 -1.88
CA LEU A 63 3.43 -6.97 -1.83
C LEU A 63 3.03 -5.72 -2.61
N ALA A 64 2.47 -5.86 -3.81
CA ALA A 64 2.02 -4.75 -4.63
C ALA A 64 0.90 -3.95 -3.94
N VAL A 65 -0.10 -4.63 -3.37
CA VAL A 65 -1.17 -3.98 -2.60
C VAL A 65 -0.61 -3.26 -1.36
N HIS A 66 0.32 -3.88 -0.64
CA HIS A 66 0.97 -3.25 0.51
C HIS A 66 1.80 -2.03 0.09
N ALA A 67 2.51 -2.12 -1.04
CA ALA A 67 3.26 -1.00 -1.62
C ALA A 67 2.34 0.18 -1.95
N LEU A 68 1.22 -0.07 -2.63
CA LEU A 68 0.25 0.98 -2.96
C LEU A 68 -0.28 1.70 -1.71
N ASN A 69 -0.54 0.95 -0.64
CA ASN A 69 -1.04 1.51 0.62
C ASN A 69 0.03 2.36 1.34
N VAL A 70 1.28 1.90 1.32
CA VAL A 70 2.42 2.56 1.97
C VAL A 70 2.88 3.80 1.20
N PHE A 71 3.06 3.69 -0.12
CA PHE A 71 3.43 4.81 -0.99
C PHE A 71 2.27 5.80 -1.17
N GLY A 72 1.04 5.42 -0.82
CA GLY A 72 -0.10 6.33 -0.81
C GLY A 72 -0.54 6.78 -2.20
N ILE A 73 -0.18 6.03 -3.25
CA ILE A 73 -0.47 6.34 -4.66
C ILE A 73 -1.98 6.51 -4.89
N GLY A 74 -2.83 5.88 -4.06
CA GLY A 74 -4.29 6.06 -4.09
C GLY A 74 -4.85 7.12 -3.15
N LYS A 75 -4.18 7.48 -2.04
CA LYS A 75 -4.78 8.32 -0.99
C LYS A 75 -5.05 9.74 -1.45
N GLU A 76 -4.17 10.32 -2.25
CA GLU A 76 -4.34 11.67 -2.76
C GLU A 76 -5.44 11.74 -3.82
N TRP A 77 -5.53 10.73 -4.68
CA TRP A 77 -6.63 10.60 -5.64
C TRP A 77 -7.99 10.36 -4.94
N GLU A 78 -8.00 9.53 -3.90
CA GLU A 78 -9.19 9.21 -3.10
C GLU A 78 -9.69 10.44 -2.33
N GLU A 79 -8.80 11.17 -1.64
CA GLU A 79 -9.15 12.44 -0.97
C GLU A 79 -9.69 13.47 -1.97
N ARG A 80 -9.15 13.52 -3.19
CA ARG A 80 -9.62 14.42 -4.24
C ARG A 80 -11.01 14.04 -4.75
N LYS A 81 -11.29 12.74 -4.96
CA LYS A 81 -12.61 12.25 -5.36
C LYS A 81 -13.67 12.43 -4.29
N ILE A 82 -13.33 12.22 -3.02
CA ILE A 82 -14.23 12.44 -1.89
C ILE A 82 -14.61 13.93 -1.81
N ARG A 83 -13.63 14.83 -1.98
CA ARG A 83 -13.88 16.29 -2.00
C ARG A 83 -14.80 16.70 -3.16
N GLU A 84 -14.55 16.19 -4.36
CA GLU A 84 -15.43 16.43 -5.53
C GLU A 84 -16.87 15.94 -5.32
N LEU A 85 -17.05 14.81 -4.65
CA LEU A 85 -18.39 14.26 -4.36
C LEU A 85 -19.11 15.12 -3.32
N MET A 86 -18.43 15.54 -2.24
CA MET A 86 -19.01 16.42 -1.23
C MET A 86 -19.39 17.79 -1.82
N GLU A 87 -18.54 18.39 -2.68
CA GLU A 87 -18.86 19.65 -3.35
C GLU A 87 -20.06 19.51 -4.30
N LYS A 88 -20.21 18.36 -4.97
CA LYS A 88 -21.39 18.06 -5.80
C LYS A 88 -22.68 17.89 -4.99
N GLU A 89 -22.60 17.38 -3.76
CA GLU A 89 -23.75 17.25 -2.87
C GLU A 89 -24.11 18.59 -2.20
N GLU A 90 -23.11 19.40 -1.81
CA GLU A 90 -23.35 20.74 -1.24
C GLU A 90 -23.85 21.76 -2.27
N GLY A 91 -23.50 21.60 -3.56
CA GLY A 91 -24.03 22.38 -4.67
C GLY A 91 -25.52 22.12 -4.99
N LYS A 92 -26.15 21.11 -4.36
CA LYS A 92 -27.58 20.78 -4.46
C LYS A 92 -28.36 21.23 -3.21
N LYS A 93 -28.06 22.39 -2.64
CA LYS A 93 -29.01 23.04 -1.71
C LYS A 93 -30.08 23.76 -2.54
N PRO A 94 -31.36 23.35 -2.52
CA PRO A 94 -32.41 24.16 -3.14
C PRO A 94 -32.45 25.50 -2.41
N VAL A 95 -32.18 26.58 -3.14
CA VAL A 95 -32.42 27.94 -2.66
C VAL A 95 -33.92 28.07 -2.47
N ASN A 96 -34.39 27.94 -1.23
CA ASN A 96 -35.75 28.29 -0.87
C ASN A 96 -35.84 29.81 -0.81
N PHE A 97 -36.62 30.37 -1.74
CA PHE A 97 -37.13 31.74 -1.72
C PHE A 97 -38.34 31.85 -0.80
#